data_AF-A0A848W4V5-F1
#
_entry.id   AF-A0A848W4V5-F1
#
_cell.length_a   1.000
_cell.length_b   1.000
_cell.length_c   1.000
_cell.angle_alpha   90.00
_cell.angle_beta   90.00
_cell.angle_gamma   90.00
#
_symmetry.space_group_name_H-M   'P 1'
#
loop_
_entity.id
_entity.type
_entity.pdbx_description
1 polymer ?
#
loop_
_entity_poly.entity_id
_entity_poly.type
_entity_poly.pdbx_seq_one_letter_code
_entity_poly.pdbx_strand_id
1 'polypeptide(L)'
;MTAPQRPRPARKRALHKFIPGLINCVQFEEFMVNYFEGTLPPARRMSFNAHLKVCRECRDYLAAYKQTIELGKAAFENRDGPLPDDVPEDLVQAILAARNTPG
;
A
#
# COMPACT_ATOMS: atom_id res chain seq x y z
N MET A 1 -12.49 13.69 -22.39
CA MET A 1 -11.17 13.01 -22.43
C MET A 1 -11.20 11.85 -21.45
N THR A 2 -11.65 10.68 -21.90
CA THR A 2 -11.71 9.46 -21.08
C THR A 2 -10.34 8.79 -21.10
N ALA A 3 -9.73 8.61 -19.94
CA ALA A 3 -8.48 7.87 -19.82
C ALA A 3 -8.69 6.43 -20.33
N PRO A 4 -7.78 5.87 -21.15
CA PRO A 4 -7.91 4.50 -21.62
C PRO A 4 -7.79 3.56 -20.41
N GLN A 5 -8.85 2.79 -20.15
CA GLN A 5 -8.79 1.73 -19.14
C GLN A 5 -7.74 0.70 -19.59
N ARG A 6 -6.61 0.63 -18.88
CA ARG A 6 -5.67 -0.46 -19.06
C ARG A 6 -6.40 -1.78 -18.77
N PRO A 7 -6.37 -2.77 -19.68
CA PRO A 7 -6.97 -4.06 -19.41
C PRO A 7 -6.31 -4.65 -18.17
N ARG A 8 -7.12 -5.05 -17.18
CA ARG A 8 -6.64 -5.76 -15.99
C ARG A 8 -5.92 -7.02 -16.48
N PRO A 9 -4.61 -7.20 -16.21
CA PRO A 9 -3.92 -8.40 -16.65
C PRO A 9 -4.61 -9.62 -16.04
N ALA A 10 -4.81 -10.66 -16.86
CA ALA A 10 -5.32 -11.94 -16.39
C ALA A 10 -4.52 -12.37 -15.16
N ARG A 11 -5.21 -12.50 -14.02
CA ARG A 11 -4.61 -12.87 -12.74
C ARG A 11 -3.94 -14.24 -12.90
N LYS A 12 -2.61 -14.28 -13.11
CA LYS A 12 -1.78 -15.50 -13.00
C LYS A 12 -1.68 -15.92 -11.53
N ARG A 13 -2.83 -16.21 -10.92
CA ARG A 13 -3.05 -16.11 -9.47
C ARG A 13 -2.58 -17.30 -8.64
N ALA A 14 -1.92 -18.29 -9.22
CA ALA A 14 -1.80 -19.60 -8.56
C ALA A 14 -0.40 -20.23 -8.54
N LEU A 15 0.64 -19.62 -9.13
CA LEU A 15 1.95 -20.27 -9.16
C LEU A 15 2.53 -20.50 -7.75
N HIS A 16 2.29 -19.57 -6.83
CA HIS A 16 2.72 -19.68 -5.43
C HIS A 16 2.01 -20.79 -4.64
N LYS A 17 0.90 -21.31 -5.16
CA LYS A 17 0.18 -22.43 -4.55
C LYS A 17 0.87 -23.77 -4.81
N PHE A 18 1.64 -23.86 -5.89
CA PHE A 18 2.21 -25.12 -6.38
C PHE A 18 3.74 -25.18 -6.30
N ILE A 19 4.42 -24.05 -6.03
CA ILE A 19 5.87 -23.99 -5.84
C ILE A 19 6.18 -23.69 -4.37
N PRO A 20 6.66 -24.68 -3.60
CA PRO A 20 7.12 -24.47 -2.22
C PRO A 20 8.20 -23.37 -2.16
N GLY A 21 8.02 -22.42 -1.25
CA GLY A 21 8.94 -21.29 -1.07
C GLY A 21 8.64 -20.05 -1.91
N LEU A 22 7.62 -20.06 -2.78
CA LEU A 22 7.23 -18.86 -3.54
C LEU A 22 6.27 -17.99 -2.70
N ILE A 23 6.69 -16.77 -2.41
CA ILE A 23 5.86 -15.78 -1.69
C ILE A 23 4.78 -15.21 -2.62
N ASN A 24 3.57 -15.02 -2.10
CA ASN A 24 2.48 -14.37 -2.83
C ASN A 24 2.44 -12.85 -2.55
N CYS A 25 1.59 -12.11 -3.29
CA CYS A 25 1.51 -10.66 -3.15
C CYS A 25 1.12 -10.20 -1.73
N VAL A 26 0.17 -10.88 -1.09
CA VAL A 26 -0.32 -10.54 0.27
C VAL A 26 0.80 -10.76 1.28
N GLN A 27 1.46 -11.91 1.22
CA GLN A 27 2.58 -12.23 2.10
C GLN A 27 3.75 -11.25 1.93
N PHE A 28 4.02 -10.82 0.69
CA PHE A 28 5.06 -9.84 0.43
C PHE A 28 4.69 -8.45 0.99
N GLU A 29 3.45 -8.02 0.80
CA GLU A 29 2.95 -6.76 1.35
C GLU A 29 3.02 -6.74 2.88
N GLU A 30 2.52 -7.79 3.54
CA GLU A 30 2.61 -7.97 4.99
C GLU A 30 4.06 -7.97 5.47
N PHE A 31 4.98 -8.60 4.73
CA PHE A 31 6.40 -8.58 5.07
C PHE A 31 6.96 -7.16 5.05
N MET A 32 6.64 -6.37 4.02
CA MET A 32 7.11 -4.98 3.89
C MET A 32 6.57 -4.11 5.02
N VAL A 33 5.26 -4.17 5.30
CA VAL A 33 4.63 -3.42 6.40
C VAL A 33 5.30 -3.76 7.73
N ASN A 34 5.41 -5.04 8.06
CA ASN A 34 6.02 -5.47 9.32
C ASN A 34 7.50 -5.07 9.44
N TYR A 35 8.21 -5.01 8.31
CA TYR A 35 9.60 -4.54 8.31
C TYR A 35 9.69 -3.05 8.66
N PHE A 36 8.87 -2.21 8.04
CA PHE A 36 8.84 -0.76 8.27
C PHE A 36 8.30 -0.39 9.65
N GLU A 37 7.32 -1.13 10.16
CA GLU A 37 6.76 -0.93 11.50
C GLU A 37 7.62 -1.53 12.62
N GLY A 38 8.65 -2.32 12.28
CA GLY A 38 9.53 -2.94 13.27
C GLY A 38 8.93 -4.16 13.97
N THR A 39 7.81 -4.69 13.48
CA THR A 39 7.07 -5.83 14.03
C THR A 39 7.50 -7.18 13.45
N LEU A 40 8.40 -7.17 12.46
CA LEU A 40 8.94 -8.39 11.87
C LEU A 40 9.72 -9.23 12.91
N PRO A 41 9.52 -10.56 12.99
CA PRO A 41 10.24 -11.40 13.95
C PRO A 41 11.76 -11.24 13.89
N PRO A 42 12.48 -11.26 15.02
CA PRO A 42 13.91 -10.91 15.07
C PRO A 42 14.79 -11.66 14.07
N ALA A 43 14.60 -12.98 13.94
CA ALA A 43 15.34 -13.80 12.99
C ALA A 43 15.12 -13.39 11.52
N ARG A 44 13.86 -13.06 11.16
CA ARG A 44 13.52 -12.59 9.82
C ARG A 44 14.09 -11.19 9.56
N ARG A 45 14.02 -10.29 10.54
CA ARG A 45 14.60 -8.95 10.45
C ARG A 45 16.12 -9.00 10.27
N MET A 46 16.81 -9.86 11.01
CA MET A 46 18.25 -10.05 10.89
C MET A 46 18.65 -10.56 9.50
N SER A 47 17.96 -11.60 9.01
CA SER A 47 18.20 -12.14 7.66
C SER A 47 17.99 -11.07 6.57
N PHE A 48 16.89 -10.31 6.65
CA PHE A 48 16.61 -9.27 5.67
C PHE A 48 17.62 -8.11 5.75
N ASN A 49 18.02 -7.69 6.95
CA ASN A 49 19.07 -6.69 7.11
C ASN A 49 20.41 -7.17 6.53
N ALA A 50 20.74 -8.46 6.65
CA ALA A 50 21.93 -9.02 6.02
C ALA A 50 21.82 -8.96 4.48
N HIS A 51 20.65 -9.29 3.92
CA HIS A 51 20.38 -9.14 2.49
C HIS A 51 20.55 -7.69 2.00
N LEU A 52 20.04 -6.71 2.76
CA LEU A 52 20.17 -5.29 2.44
C LEU A 52 21.62 -4.80 2.45
N LYS A 53 22.54 -5.45 3.18
CA LYS A 53 23.96 -5.09 3.14
C LYS A 53 24.60 -5.47 1.79
N VAL A 54 24.15 -6.55 1.16
CA VAL A 54 24.78 -7.10 -0.06
C VAL A 54 24.04 -6.77 -1.35
N CYS A 55 22.74 -6.50 -1.29
CA CYS A 55 21.91 -6.25 -2.47
C CYS A 55 21.59 -4.76 -2.64
N ARG A 56 22.17 -4.12 -3.66
CA ARG A 56 21.87 -2.71 -4.01
C ARG A 56 20.41 -2.52 -4.42
N GLU A 57 19.91 -3.37 -5.32
CA GLU A 57 18.56 -3.25 -5.87
C GLU A 57 17.48 -3.28 -4.79
N CYS A 58 17.65 -4.11 -3.75
CA CYS A 58 16.72 -4.14 -2.63
C CYS A 58 16.81 -2.89 -1.74
N ARG A 59 17.98 -2.27 -1.60
CA ARG A 59 18.09 -0.96 -0.93
C ARG A 59 17.38 0.13 -1.71
N ASP A 60 17.56 0.15 -3.03
CA ASP A 60 16.93 1.14 -3.92
C ASP A 60 15.40 0.98 -3.90
N TYR A 61 14.92 -0.26 -3.95
CA TYR A 61 13.50 -0.57 -3.79
C TYR A 61 12.95 -0.10 -2.43
N LEU A 62 13.68 -0.34 -1.33
CA LEU A 62 13.26 0.13 0.00
C LEU A 62 13.19 1.66 0.08
N ALA A 63 14.15 2.36 -0.54
CA ALA A 63 14.15 3.81 -0.58
C ALA A 63 12.92 4.35 -1.34
N ALA A 64 12.64 3.80 -2.52
CA ALA A 64 11.46 4.18 -3.32
C ALA A 64 10.13 3.85 -2.60
N TYR A 65 10.06 2.70 -1.92
CA TYR A 65 8.89 2.32 -1.14
C TYR A 65 8.67 3.27 0.03
N LYS A 66 9.73 3.62 0.78
CA LYS A 66 9.66 4.60 1.87
C LYS A 66 9.17 5.96 1.36
N GLN A 67 9.69 6.43 0.22
CA GLN A 67 9.25 7.68 -0.39
C GLN A 67 7.76 7.63 -0.76
N THR A 68 7.27 6.50 -1.26
CA THR A 68 5.84 6.31 -1.55
C THR A 68 4.99 6.45 -0.28
N ILE A 69 5.43 5.89 0.85
CA ILE A 69 4.75 6.05 2.14
C ILE A 69 4.73 7.53 2.56
N GLU A 70 5.87 8.21 2.47
CA GLU A 70 6.00 9.62 2.87
C GLU A 70 5.10 10.53 2.02
N LEU A 71 5.08 10.33 0.70
CA LEU A 71 4.17 11.04 -0.21
C LEU A 71 2.70 10.77 0.13
N GLY A 72 2.35 9.52 0.42
CA GLY A 72 1.01 9.15 0.84
C GLY A 72 0.60 9.87 2.13
N LYS A 73 1.49 9.96 3.12
CA LYS A 73 1.23 10.70 4.37
C LYS A 73 1.06 12.19 4.13
N ALA A 74 1.95 12.80 3.35
CA ALA A 74 1.91 14.23 3.03
C ALA A 74 0.61 14.62 2.32
N ALA A 75 0.09 13.76 1.44
CA ALA A 75 -1.19 13.99 0.76
C ALA A 75 -2.39 14.12 1.71
N PHE A 76 -2.30 13.57 2.93
CA PHE A 76 -3.35 13.60 3.95
C PHE A 76 -2.93 14.31 5.23
N GLU A 77 -1.86 15.13 5.20
CA GLU A 77 -1.32 15.79 6.40
C GLU A 77 -2.34 16.73 7.08
N ASN A 78 -3.25 17.31 6.30
CA ASN A 78 -4.36 18.14 6.79
C ASN A 78 -5.70 17.38 6.89
N ARG A 79 -5.69 16.08 7.19
CA ARG A 79 -6.92 15.27 7.28
C ARG A 79 -7.94 15.84 8.27
N ASP A 80 -7.46 16.31 9.42
CA ASP A 80 -8.28 16.89 10.49
C ASP A 80 -8.29 18.43 10.46
N GLY A 81 -7.81 19.02 9.35
CA GLY A 81 -7.87 20.45 9.13
C GLY A 81 -9.32 20.94 8.94
N PRO A 82 -9.56 22.26 9.04
CA PRO A 82 -10.86 22.83 8.75
C PRO A 82 -11.29 22.47 7.33
N LEU A 83 -12.56 22.09 7.18
CA LEU A 83 -13.15 21.89 5.87
C LEU A 83 -13.09 23.22 5.09
N PRO A 84 -12.86 23.18 3.77
CA PRO A 84 -13.00 24.37 2.93
C PRO A 84 -14.41 24.97 3.07
N ASP A 85 -14.51 26.31 3.05
CA ASP A 85 -15.79 27.01 3.17
C ASP A 85 -16.71 26.79 1.95
N ASP A 86 -16.17 26.28 0.85
CA ASP A 86 -16.84 26.06 -0.43
C ASP A 86 -17.30 24.62 -0.67
N VAL A 87 -17.35 23.78 0.38
CA VAL A 87 -17.88 22.41 0.26
C VAL A 87 -19.38 22.45 -0.06
N PRO A 88 -19.83 21.91 -1.21
CA PRO A 88 -21.25 21.93 -1.58
C PRO A 88 -22.09 21.02 -0.67
N GLU A 89 -23.23 21.53 -0.20
CA GLU A 89 -24.13 20.79 0.70
C GLU A 89 -24.70 19.53 0.04
N ASP A 90 -24.99 19.56 -1.26
CA ASP A 90 -25.51 18.41 -2.00
C ASP A 90 -24.50 17.24 -2.04
N LEU A 91 -23.21 17.53 -2.11
CA LEU A 91 -22.14 16.54 -2.00
C LEU A 91 -22.12 15.89 -0.60
N VAL A 92 -22.25 16.70 0.46
CA VAL A 92 -22.31 16.20 1.84
C VAL A 92 -23.49 15.25 2.01
N GLN A 93 -24.67 15.67 1.55
CA GLN A 93 -25.88 14.86 1.62
C GLN A 93 -25.76 13.54 0.82
N ALA A 94 -25.15 13.58 -0.37
CA ALA A 94 -24.91 12.38 -1.18
C ALA A 94 -23.99 11.37 -0.47
N ILE A 95 -22.91 11.83 0.17
CA ILE A 95 -22.00 10.98 0.94
C ILE A 95 -22.72 10.34 2.14
N LEU A 96 -23.50 11.12 2.89
CA LEU A 96 -24.26 10.62 4.03
C LEU A 96 -25.32 9.59 3.62
N ALA A 97 -26.04 9.85 2.53
CA ALA A 97 -27.02 8.91 1.99
C ALA A 97 -26.38 7.57 1.59
N ALA A 98 -25.24 7.61 0.91
CA ALA A 98 -24.52 6.40 0.51
C ALA A 98 -24.01 5.58 1.72
N ARG A 99 -23.60 6.25 2.81
CA ARG A 99 -23.17 5.56 4.05
C ARG A 99 -24.32 4.95 4.84
N ASN A 100 -25.51 5.54 4.75
CA ASN A 100 -26.71 5.11 5.48
C ASN A 100 -27.58 4.13 4.69
N THR A 101 -27.23 3.86 3.42
CA THR A 101 -27.91 2.82 2.64
C THR A 101 -27.43 1.46 3.19
N PRO A 102 -28.32 0.61 3.72
CA PRO A 102 -27.95 -0.75 4.09
C PRO A 102 -27.49 -1.47 2.82
N GLY A 103 -26.27 -2.01 2.86
CA GLY A 103 -25.71 -2.85 1.79
C GLY A 103 -26.34 -4.23 1.71
#